data_AF-A0A857KJK1-F1
#
_entry.id   AF-A0A857KJK1-F1
#
_cell.length_a   1.000
_cell.length_b   1.000
_cell.length_c   1.000
_cell.angle_alpha   90.00
_cell.angle_beta   90.00
_cell.angle_gamma   90.00
#
_symmetry.space_group_name_H-M   'P 1'
#
loop_
_entity.id
_entity.type
_entity.pdbx_description
1 polymer ?
#
loop_
_entity_poly.entity_id
_entity_poly.type
_entity_poly.pdbx_seq_one_letter_code
_entity_poly.pdbx_strand_id
1 'polypeptide(L)' 'MGQIDYWNHNTAYHTELVASVASDATRVLDIGCGDGLLLQKLASTSRHITGIDPDAAALTSARERLSDHPDAQMAGPR' A
#
# COMPACT_ATOMS: atom_id res chain seq x y z
N MET A 1 -18.09 -11.55 16.01
CA MET A 1 -16.85 -10.76 16.10
C MET A 1 -16.74 -10.01 14.78
N GLY A 2 -17.30 -8.80 14.75
CA GLY A 2 -17.65 -8.10 13.51
C GLY A 2 -16.43 -7.58 12.78
N GLN A 3 -16.32 -7.98 11.51
CA GLN A 3 -15.51 -7.35 10.48
C GLN A 3 -15.76 -5.84 10.54
N ILE A 4 -14.78 -5.07 11.01
CA ILE A 4 -14.81 -3.62 10.87
C ILE A 4 -14.67 -3.37 9.38
N ASP A 5 -15.77 -2.96 8.75
CA ASP A 5 -15.79 -2.44 7.39
C ASP A 5 -14.68 -1.39 7.27
N TYR A 6 -13.56 -1.77 6.65
CA TYR A 6 -12.36 -0.95 6.51
C TYR A 6 -12.64 0.14 5.48
N TRP A 7 -13.33 1.18 5.93
CA TRP A 7 -13.57 2.41 5.20
C TRP A 7 -12.60 3.46 5.74
N ASN A 8 -11.63 3.86 4.92
CA ASN A 8 -11.08 5.21 5.05
C ASN A 8 -11.56 6.04 3.85
N HIS A 9 -11.64 7.34 4.03
CA HIS A 9 -12.07 8.33 3.03
C HIS A 9 -11.28 8.27 1.70
N ASN A 10 -10.10 7.63 1.69
CA ASN A 10 -9.17 7.63 0.55
C ASN A 10 -9.42 6.50 -0.45
N THR A 11 -10.16 5.44 -0.09
CA THR A 11 -10.37 4.30 -1.00
C THR A 11 -11.09 4.71 -2.29
N ALA A 12 -11.95 5.74 -2.21
CA ALA A 12 -12.62 6.34 -3.37
C ALA A 12 -11.63 6.89 -4.43
N TYR A 13 -10.46 7.35 -3.99
CA TYR A 13 -9.47 8.01 -4.85
C TYR A 13 -8.39 7.06 -5.38
N HIS A 14 -8.38 5.78 -4.98
CA HIS A 14 -7.31 4.84 -5.39
C HIS A 14 -7.14 4.74 -6.91
N THR A 15 -8.24 4.76 -7.67
CA THR A 15 -8.19 4.68 -9.13
C THR A 15 -7.52 5.92 -9.72
N GLU A 16 -7.87 7.11 -9.23
CA GLU A 16 -7.33 8.38 -9.71
C GLU A 16 -5.86 8.54 -9.31
N LEU A 17 -5.50 8.11 -8.10
CA LEU A 17 -4.12 8.08 -7.63
C LEU A 17 -3.25 7.18 -8.51
N VAL A 18 -3.68 5.95 -8.79
CA VAL A 18 -2.97 5.03 -9.69
C VAL A 18 -2.85 5.62 -11.10
N ALA A 19 -3.92 6.24 -11.62
CA ALA A 19 -3.90 6.88 -12.94
C ALA A 19 -2.99 8.11 -13.01
N SER A 20 -2.75 8.78 -11.88
CA SER A 20 -1.87 9.95 -11.79
C SER A 20 -0.37 9.60 -11.72
N VAL A 21 -0.03 8.32 -11.50
CA VAL A 21 1.35 7.86 -11.48
C VAL A 21 1.97 8.10 -12.86
N ALA A 22 3.09 8.83 -12.88
CA ALA A 22 3.83 9.08 -14.12
C ALA A 22 4.23 7.74 -14.76
N SER A 23 4.16 7.64 -16.08
CA SER A 23 4.43 6.39 -16.81
C SER A 23 5.86 5.87 -16.62
N ASP A 24 6.79 6.72 -16.21
CA ASP A 24 8.19 6.41 -15.92
C ASP A 24 8.50 6.29 -14.40
N ALA A 25 7.47 6.33 -13.55
CA ALA A 25 7.64 6.17 -12.11
C ALA A 25 8.12 4.76 -11.76
N THR A 26 9.35 4.67 -11.25
CA THR A 26 9.97 3.38 -10.86
C THR A 26 9.86 3.07 -9.37
N ARG A 27 9.47 4.07 -8.56
CA ARG A 27 9.47 4.06 -7.09
C ARG A 27 8.25 4.80 -6.55
N VAL A 28 7.58 4.19 -5.59
CA VAL A 28 6.39 4.72 -4.92
C VAL A 28 6.54 4.61 -3.42
N LEU A 29 6.13 5.66 -2.69
CA LEU A 29 6.03 5.68 -1.24
C LEU A 29 4.59 5.97 -0.83
N ASP A 30 4.02 5.10 0.01
CA ASP A 30 2.70 5.24 0.60
C ASP A 30 2.81 5.43 2.12
N ILE A 31 2.35 6.58 2.64
CA ILE A 31 2.44 6.95 4.06
C ILE A 31 1.06 6.80 4.69
N GLY A 32 0.98 5.99 5.75
CA GLY A 32 -0.31 5.49 6.27
C GLY A 32 -0.87 4.42 5.35
N CYS A 33 -0.02 3.48 4.92
CA CYS A 33 -0.37 2.49 3.90
C CYS A 33 -1.40 1.45 4.36
N GLY A 34 -1.66 1.39 5.66
CA GLY A 34 -2.58 0.43 6.27
C GLY A 34 -2.20 -1.00 5.91
N ASP A 35 -3.22 -1.77 5.49
CA ASP A 35 -3.09 -3.16 5.07
C ASP A 35 -2.52 -3.33 3.63
N GLY A 36 -2.06 -2.26 3.00
CA GLY A 36 -1.35 -2.28 1.72
C GLY A 36 -2.25 -2.37 0.48
N LEU A 37 -3.54 -2.02 0.57
CA LEU A 37 -4.45 -2.09 -0.59
C LEU A 37 -4.00 -1.20 -1.75
N LEU A 38 -3.63 0.05 -1.46
CA LEU A 38 -3.17 0.99 -2.47
C LEU A 38 -1.83 0.56 -3.05
N LEU A 39 -0.90 0.12 -2.20
CA LEU A 39 0.39 -0.43 -2.62
C LEU A 39 0.25 -1.61 -3.60
N GLN A 40 -0.68 -2.52 -3.37
CA GLN A 40 -0.94 -3.64 -4.30
C GLN A 40 -1.39 -3.14 -5.68
N LYS A 41 -2.21 -2.09 -5.74
CA LYS A 41 -2.60 -1.48 -7.02
C LYS A 41 -1.42 -0.80 -7.70
N LEU A 42 -0.59 -0.08 -6.93
CA LEU A 42 0.62 0.61 -7.41
C LEU A 42 1.74 -0.36 -7.81
N ALA A 43 1.73 -1.59 -7.32
CA ALA A 43 2.67 -2.64 -7.71
C ALA A 43 2.56 -3.02 -9.19
N SER A 44 1.41 -2.76 -9.82
CA SER A 44 1.22 -2.95 -11.27
C SER A 44 1.87 -1.84 -12.12
N THR A 45 2.11 -0.67 -11.53
CA THR A 45 2.64 0.51 -12.23
C THR A 45 4.10 0.80 -11.92
N SER A 46 4.60 0.36 -10.76
CA SER A 46 5.97 0.65 -10.31
C SER A 46 6.64 -0.58 -9.70
N ARG A 47 7.93 -0.76 -10.01
CA ARG A 47 8.72 -1.91 -9.54
C ARG A 47 8.97 -1.87 -8.04
N HIS A 48 9.34 -0.71 -7.50
CA HIS A 48 9.68 -0.58 -6.09
C HIS A 48 8.58 0.17 -5.36
N ILE A 49 8.01 -0.46 -4.35
CA ILE A 49 6.94 0.11 -3.55
C ILE A 49 7.32 0.06 -2.07
N THR A 50 7.10 1.15 -1.36
CA THR A 50 7.38 1.24 0.07
C THR A 50 6.14 1.71 0.81
N GLY A 51 5.71 0.94 1.80
CA GLY A 51 4.65 1.29 2.73
C GLY A 51 5.18 1.65 4.10
N ILE A 52 4.63 2.72 4.68
CA ILE A 52 4.89 3.11 6.06
C ILE A 52 3.57 3.19 6.81
N ASP A 53 3.48 2.53 7.96
CA ASP A 53 2.32 2.63 8.84
C ASP A 53 2.74 2.47 10.32
N PRO A 54 2.16 3.25 11.27
CA PRO A 54 2.42 3.07 12.69
C PRO A 54 1.84 1.76 13.26
N ASP A 55 0.82 1.16 12.64
CA ASP A 55 0.17 -0.05 13.11
C ASP A 55 0.90 -1.32 12.63
N ALA A 56 1.51 -2.04 13.58
CA ALA A 56 2.23 -3.29 13.29
C ALA A 56 1.31 -4.40 12.75
N ALA A 57 0.03 -4.43 13.12
CA ALA A 57 -0.93 -5.40 12.60
C ALA A 57 -1.24 -5.11 11.13
N ALA A 58 -1.47 -3.84 10.79
CA ALA A 58 -1.66 -3.39 9.41
C ALA A 58 -0.43 -3.73 8.54
N LEU A 59 0.79 -3.47 9.03
CA LEU A 59 2.02 -3.84 8.34
C LEU A 59 2.19 -5.36 8.16
N THR A 60 1.66 -6.18 9.06
CA THR A 60 1.68 -7.64 8.90
C THR A 60 0.79 -8.04 7.74
N SER A 61 -0.44 -7.54 7.70
CA SER A 61 -1.36 -7.76 6.58
C SER A 61 -0.83 -7.22 5.26
N ALA A 62 -0.16 -6.06 5.27
CA ALA A 62 0.46 -5.49 4.07
C ALA A 62 1.58 -6.38 3.52
N ARG A 63 2.42 -6.97 4.39
CA ARG A 63 3.46 -7.93 3.98
C ARG A 63 2.87 -9.20 3.38
N GLU A 64 1.81 -9.73 3.97
CA GLU A 64 1.10 -10.90 3.44
C GLU A 64 0.47 -10.59 2.08
N ARG A 65 -0.21 -9.45 1.93
CA ARG A 65 -0.84 -9.02 0.68
C ARG A 65 0.17 -8.82 -0.46
N LEU A 66 1.39 -8.43 -0.12
CA LEU A 66 2.45 -8.11 -1.08
C LEU A 66 3.53 -9.21 -1.15
N SER A 67 3.23 -10.42 -0.67
CA SER A 67 4.19 -11.55 -0.67
C SER A 67 4.74 -11.88 -2.06
N ASP A 68 3.96 -11.64 -3.10
CA ASP A 68 4.31 -11.91 -4.49
C ASP A 68 5.06 -10.74 -5.16
N HIS A 69 5.32 -9.66 -4.42
CA HIS A 69 6.06 -8.49 -4.87
C HIS A 69 7.41 -8.39 -4.12
N PRO A 70 8.48 -9.00 -4.65
CA PRO A 70 9.77 -9.11 -3.94
C PRO A 70 10.46 -7.76 -3.66
N ASP A 71 10.10 -6.73 -4.42
CA ASP A 71 10.63 -5.37 -4.28
C ASP A 71 9.77 -4.49 -3.34
N ALA A 72 8.75 -5.06 -2.69
CA ALA A 72 7.90 -4.36 -1.73
C ALA A 72 8.55 -4.29 -0.34
N GLN A 73 8.53 -3.10 0.27
CA GLN A 73 9.13 -2.85 1.58
C GLN A 73 8.12 -2.23 2.55
N MET A 74 8.01 -2.80 3.75
CA MET A 74 7.10 -2.31 4.80
C MET A 74 7.92 -1.83 6.00
N ALA A 75 7.79 -0.57 6.36
CA ALA A 75 8.45 0.04 7.51
C ALA A 75 7.44 0.52 8.55
N GLY A 76 7.81 0.36 9.82
CA GLY A 76 7.02 0.80 10.97
C GLY A 76 7.88 1.52 12.00
N PRO A 77 7.31 1.85 13.17
CA PRO A 77 8.08 2.40 14.28
C PRO A 77 9.22 1.45 14.69
N ARG A 78 10.32 2.03 15.17
CA ARG A 78 11.47 1.28 15.69
C ARG A 78 11.19 0.62 17.02
#